data_AF-A0A0B2UTX1-F1
#
_entry.id   AF-A0A0B2UTX1-F1
#
_cell.length_a   1.000
_cell.length_b   1.000
_cell.length_c   1.000
_cell.angle_alpha   90.00
_cell.angle_beta   90.00
_cell.angle_gamma   90.00
#
_symmetry.space_group_name_H-M   'P 1'
#
loop_
_entity.id
_entity.type
_entity.pdbx_description
1 polymer ?
#
loop_
_entity_poly.entity_id
_entity_poly.type
_entity_poly.pdbx_seq_one_letter_code
_entity_poly.pdbx_strand_id
1 'polypeptide(L)'
;MIARMKCALSAIGLRNARVAPISGKVRERHLELEPLCCLSSCLVRGGCVSIVAFEVTYVIMTLFMIALRLHDGGRLKFWSQFQPNLNAVATHQLFLYVVVAFDMLTILMVLAMSRALIRFNKELMRLHWYFDFFSLGFNLFAVFTYTIGLSVPGAQSWSVVNTILVLCFAAQIPIQLWAITVVKSCYDFFVLLHVFIAMAEA
;
A
#
# COMPACT_ATOMS: atom_id res chain seq x y z
N MET A 1 51.07 -29.74 32.20
CA MET A 1 50.79 -30.67 31.07
C MET A 1 49.94 -30.05 29.95
N ILE A 2 49.71 -28.72 29.91
CA ILE A 2 48.96 -28.03 28.82
C ILE A 2 49.88 -27.12 27.98
N ALA A 3 51.18 -27.06 28.31
CA ALA A 3 52.16 -26.25 27.58
C ALA A 3 52.70 -26.91 26.30
N ARG A 4 52.48 -28.22 26.09
CA ARG A 4 53.03 -28.96 24.92
C ARG A 4 52.08 -29.07 23.73
N MET A 5 50.82 -28.65 23.86
CA MET A 5 49.83 -28.77 22.78
C MET A 5 49.75 -27.52 21.89
N LYS A 6 50.38 -26.39 22.28
CA LYS A 6 50.49 -25.18 21.44
C LYS A 6 51.58 -25.28 20.36
N CYS A 7 52.49 -26.25 20.46
CA CYS A 7 53.61 -26.38 19.54
C CYS A 7 53.25 -27.13 18.24
N ALA A 8 52.20 -27.96 18.24
CA ALA A 8 51.85 -28.78 17.08
C ALA A 8 51.02 -28.03 16.01
N LEU A 9 50.32 -26.95 16.37
CA LEU A 9 49.56 -26.13 15.40
C LEU A 9 50.38 -25.02 14.74
N SER A 10 51.68 -24.90 15.07
CA SER A 10 52.61 -23.99 14.39
C SER A 10 53.16 -24.55 13.07
N ALA A 11 52.80 -25.78 12.69
CA ALA A 11 53.31 -26.44 11.48
C ALA A 11 52.43 -26.25 10.23
N ILE A 12 51.23 -25.67 10.37
CA ILE A 12 50.37 -25.33 9.22
C ILE A 12 50.40 -23.80 9.09
N GLY A 13 51.31 -23.33 8.25
CA GLY A 13 51.69 -21.93 8.07
C GLY A 13 50.58 -21.01 7.59
N LEU A 14 49.76 -20.53 8.52
CA LEU A 14 48.85 -19.39 8.34
C LEU A 14 48.98 -18.44 9.55
N ARG A 15 50.17 -17.88 9.72
CA ARG A 15 50.42 -16.70 10.56
C ARG A 15 51.09 -15.63 9.70
N ASN A 16 50.27 -14.80 9.08
CA ASN A 16 50.51 -13.36 8.88
C ASN A 16 49.39 -12.76 8.01
N ALA A 17 48.26 -12.48 8.63
CA ALA A 17 47.46 -11.34 8.25
C ALA A 17 47.08 -10.65 9.56
N ARG A 18 47.79 -9.56 9.91
CA ARG A 18 47.34 -8.65 10.96
C ARG A 18 46.04 -8.02 10.49
N VAL A 19 44.92 -8.69 10.72
CA VAL A 19 43.60 -8.06 10.59
C VAL A 19 43.48 -7.12 11.79
N ALA A 20 43.68 -5.84 11.54
CA ALA A 20 43.44 -4.80 12.52
C ALA A 20 41.97 -4.87 12.97
N PRO A 21 41.66 -4.66 14.27
CA PRO A 21 40.28 -4.64 14.74
C PRO A 21 39.50 -3.53 14.02
N ILE A 22 38.38 -3.91 13.41
CA ILE A 22 37.48 -3.03 12.62
C ILE A 22 37.00 -1.83 13.45
N SER A 23 37.03 -1.92 14.78
CA SER A 23 36.68 -0.83 15.71
C SER A 23 37.52 0.44 15.52
N GLY A 24 38.78 0.35 15.04
CA GLY A 24 39.63 1.53 14.84
C GLY A 24 39.48 2.22 13.48
N LYS A 25 38.70 1.64 12.55
CA LYS A 25 38.54 2.16 11.18
C LYS A 25 37.15 2.77 10.94
N VAL A 26 36.23 2.62 11.89
CA VAL A 26 34.90 3.20 11.82
C VAL A 26 34.95 4.57 12.48
N ARG A 27 35.17 5.60 11.64
CA ARG A 27 35.01 7.00 12.03
C ARG A 27 33.53 7.21 12.32
N GLU A 28 33.17 7.70 13.52
CA GLU A 28 31.76 7.90 13.91
C GLU A 28 30.96 8.78 12.93
N ARG A 29 31.64 9.68 12.19
CA ARG A 29 31.01 10.48 11.12
C ARG A 29 30.71 9.75 9.81
N HIS A 30 31.20 8.53 9.60
CA HIS A 30 30.79 7.71 8.45
C HIS A 30 29.55 6.84 8.75
N LEU A 31 29.04 6.90 9.99
CA LEU A 31 27.71 6.40 10.37
C LEU A 31 26.63 7.49 10.26
N GLU A 32 26.92 8.62 9.61
CA GLU A 32 25.92 9.58 9.14
C GLU A 32 25.08 8.96 8.00
N LEU A 33 24.27 7.92 8.29
CA LEU A 33 23.10 7.41 7.54
C LEU A 33 23.16 7.26 5.99
N GLU A 34 24.30 7.47 5.34
CA GLU A 34 24.42 7.63 3.89
C GLU A 34 24.29 6.34 3.05
N PRO A 35 24.45 5.08 3.53
CA PRO A 35 24.28 3.93 2.65
C PRO A 35 22.83 3.41 2.59
N LEU A 36 21.89 3.93 3.39
CA LEU A 36 20.48 3.53 3.26
C LEU A 36 19.76 4.25 2.12
N CYS A 37 20.38 5.27 1.49
CA CYS A 37 19.93 5.85 0.22
C CYS A 37 20.27 5.00 -1.02
N CYS A 38 20.84 3.80 -0.84
CA CYS A 38 21.05 2.85 -1.92
C CYS A 38 19.69 2.45 -2.55
N LEU A 39 19.70 2.30 -3.89
CA LEU A 39 18.62 1.88 -4.79
C LEU A 39 17.36 1.26 -4.16
N SER A 40 17.49 0.33 -3.21
CA SER A 40 16.40 -0.32 -2.49
C SER A 40 15.51 0.65 -1.69
N SER A 41 16.04 1.64 -0.97
CA SER A 41 15.20 2.59 -0.22
C SER A 41 14.46 3.55 -1.14
N CYS A 42 15.13 4.04 -2.19
CA CYS A 42 14.50 4.86 -3.22
C CYS A 42 13.43 4.09 -4.00
N LEU A 43 13.67 2.80 -4.28
CA LEU A 43 12.71 1.93 -4.96
C LEU A 43 11.49 1.66 -4.08
N VAL A 44 11.68 1.33 -2.80
CA VAL A 44 10.59 1.06 -1.86
C VAL A 44 9.78 2.32 -1.58
N ARG A 45 10.45 3.47 -1.35
CA ARG A 45 9.78 4.75 -1.14
C ARG A 45 9.08 5.24 -2.41
N GLY A 46 9.71 5.08 -3.58
CA GLY A 46 9.11 5.39 -4.88
C GLY A 46 7.87 4.55 -5.15
N GLY A 47 7.93 3.25 -4.85
CA GLY A 47 6.79 2.33 -4.93
C GLY A 47 5.64 2.78 -4.03
N CYS A 48 5.94 3.13 -2.77
CA CYS A 48 4.93 3.66 -1.85
C CYS A 48 4.32 4.99 -2.34
N VAL A 49 5.12 5.90 -2.89
CA VAL A 49 4.60 7.16 -3.46
C VAL A 49 3.72 6.91 -4.69
N SER A 50 4.07 5.94 -5.54
CA SER A 50 3.20 5.57 -6.66
C SER A 50 1.87 4.96 -6.23
N ILE A 51 1.84 4.18 -5.14
CA ILE A 51 0.58 3.67 -4.57
C ILE A 51 -0.31 4.83 -4.13
N VAL A 52 0.25 5.79 -3.39
CA VAL A 52 -0.45 7.03 -3.00
C VAL A 52 -1.02 7.74 -4.24
N ALA A 53 -0.23 7.88 -5.31
CA ALA A 53 -0.70 8.51 -6.54
C ALA A 53 -1.86 7.74 -7.21
N PHE A 54 -1.78 6.40 -7.25
CA PHE A 54 -2.84 5.56 -7.80
C PHE A 54 -4.11 5.62 -6.97
N GLU A 55 -4.02 5.56 -5.64
CA GLU A 55 -5.19 5.66 -4.76
C GLU A 55 -5.88 7.02 -4.87
N VAL A 56 -5.10 8.11 -4.92
CA VAL A 56 -5.66 9.46 -5.16
C VAL A 56 -6.33 9.55 -6.52
N THR A 57 -5.70 8.99 -7.57
CA THR A 57 -6.28 8.99 -8.93
C THR A 57 -7.58 8.18 -8.97
N TYR A 58 -7.60 7.01 -8.33
CA TYR A 58 -8.78 6.18 -8.18
C TYR A 58 -9.92 6.98 -7.54
N VAL A 59 -9.68 7.61 -6.39
CA VAL A 59 -10.70 8.40 -5.66
C VAL A 59 -11.21 9.57 -6.49
N ILE A 60 -10.34 10.30 -7.19
CA ILE A 60 -10.77 11.41 -8.06
C ILE A 60 -11.70 10.90 -9.16
N MET A 61 -11.33 9.79 -9.80
CA MET A 61 -12.10 9.20 -10.90
C MET A 61 -13.45 8.66 -10.41
N THR A 62 -13.49 7.94 -9.29
CA THR A 62 -14.73 7.40 -8.73
C THR A 62 -15.67 8.52 -8.29
N LEU A 63 -15.18 9.52 -7.56
CA LEU A 63 -16.00 10.67 -7.15
C LEU A 63 -16.56 11.44 -8.34
N PHE A 64 -15.75 11.65 -9.39
CA PHE A 64 -16.22 12.31 -10.60
C PHE A 64 -17.33 11.51 -11.31
N MET A 65 -17.17 10.19 -11.45
CA MET A 65 -18.19 9.33 -12.05
C MET A 65 -19.47 9.27 -11.21
N ILE A 66 -19.35 9.21 -9.88
CA ILE A 66 -20.49 9.25 -8.96
C ILE A 66 -21.23 10.59 -9.07
N ALA A 67 -20.50 11.70 -9.17
CA ALA A 67 -21.09 13.03 -9.34
C ALA A 67 -21.87 13.14 -10.66
N LEU A 68 -21.32 12.66 -11.77
CA LEU A 68 -22.03 12.59 -13.05
C LEU A 68 -23.30 11.74 -12.96
N ARG A 69 -23.24 10.64 -12.20
CA ARG A 69 -24.38 9.75 -12.00
C ARG A 69 -25.48 10.35 -11.13
N LEU A 70 -25.10 11.18 -10.16
CA LEU A 70 -26.04 11.88 -9.28
C LEU A 70 -26.67 13.09 -9.97
N HIS A 71 -25.94 13.70 -10.91
CA HIS A 71 -26.36 14.82 -11.75
C HIS A 71 -26.96 14.35 -13.08
N ASP A 72 -28.09 13.65 -13.01
CA ASP A 72 -28.82 13.17 -14.19
C ASP A 72 -29.93 14.15 -14.58
N GLY A 73 -29.81 14.78 -15.76
CA GLY A 73 -30.82 15.70 -16.31
C GLY A 73 -30.94 17.05 -15.62
N GLY A 74 -29.88 17.55 -14.96
CA GLY A 74 -29.85 18.87 -14.31
C GLY A 74 -30.49 18.91 -12.92
N ARG A 75 -30.81 17.75 -12.33
CA ARG A 75 -31.32 17.62 -10.96
C ARG A 75 -30.48 16.64 -10.16
N LEU A 76 -30.15 17.00 -8.94
CA LEU A 76 -29.51 16.09 -7.98
C LEU A 76 -30.55 15.10 -7.46
N LYS A 77 -30.45 13.84 -7.89
CA LYS A 77 -31.30 12.77 -7.36
C LYS A 77 -30.66 12.22 -6.08
N PHE A 78 -31.06 12.71 -4.91
CA PHE A 78 -30.53 12.21 -3.63
C PHE A 78 -31.07 10.86 -3.20
N TRP A 79 -32.31 10.54 -3.60
CA TRP A 79 -32.97 9.31 -3.21
C TRP A 79 -33.90 8.81 -4.31
N SER A 80 -33.77 7.54 -4.69
CA SER A 80 -34.70 6.83 -5.56
C SER A 80 -35.59 5.89 -4.75
N GLN A 81 -36.83 5.67 -5.19
CA GLN A 81 -37.71 4.69 -4.58
C GLN A 81 -37.13 3.28 -4.73
N PHE A 82 -37.03 2.54 -3.62
CA PHE A 82 -36.46 1.21 -3.58
C PHE A 82 -37.39 0.23 -4.30
N GLN A 83 -36.93 -0.34 -5.42
CA GLN A 83 -37.63 -1.41 -6.13
C GLN A 83 -36.94 -2.75 -5.86
N PRO A 84 -37.68 -3.84 -5.58
CA PRO A 84 -37.11 -5.15 -5.24
C PRO A 84 -36.61 -5.92 -6.47
N ASN A 85 -35.91 -5.26 -7.39
CA ASN A 85 -35.23 -5.89 -8.53
C ASN A 85 -33.71 -5.89 -8.27
N LEU A 86 -33.02 -6.99 -8.55
CA LEU A 86 -31.56 -7.13 -8.35
C LEU A 86 -30.77 -6.00 -9.02
N ASN A 87 -31.18 -5.59 -10.23
CA ASN A 87 -30.59 -4.45 -10.94
C ASN A 87 -30.72 -3.15 -10.12
N ALA A 88 -31.92 -2.88 -9.58
CA ALA A 88 -32.20 -1.69 -8.79
C ALA A 88 -31.50 -1.69 -7.43
N VAL A 89 -31.33 -2.86 -6.81
CA VAL A 89 -30.62 -3.02 -5.53
C VAL A 89 -29.12 -2.83 -5.70
N ALA A 90 -28.50 -3.53 -6.66
CA ALA A 90 -27.05 -3.48 -6.88
C ALA A 90 -26.58 -2.12 -7.40
N THR A 91 -27.41 -1.44 -8.18
CA THR A 91 -27.09 -0.11 -8.72
C THR A 91 -27.67 1.04 -7.91
N HIS A 92 -28.27 0.75 -6.75
CA HIS A 92 -28.94 1.72 -5.90
C HIS A 92 -27.98 2.84 -5.45
N GLN A 93 -28.53 4.01 -5.18
CA GLN A 93 -27.77 5.16 -4.67
C GLN A 93 -27.12 4.86 -3.31
N LEU A 94 -27.70 3.93 -2.54
CA LEU A 94 -27.11 3.43 -1.29
C LEU A 94 -25.74 2.78 -1.54
N PHE A 95 -25.60 1.99 -2.60
CA PHE A 95 -24.31 1.42 -2.97
C PHE A 95 -23.30 2.52 -3.32
N LEU A 96 -23.73 3.55 -4.04
CA LEU A 96 -22.86 4.71 -4.35
C LEU A 96 -22.43 5.47 -3.09
N TYR A 97 -23.31 5.64 -2.10
CA TYR A 97 -22.94 6.26 -0.82
C TYR A 97 -21.94 5.41 -0.04
N VAL A 98 -22.04 4.09 -0.10
CA VAL A 98 -21.02 3.18 0.46
C VAL A 98 -19.69 3.36 -0.25
N VAL A 99 -19.67 3.49 -1.58
CA VAL A 99 -18.44 3.78 -2.34
C VAL A 99 -17.85 5.13 -1.95
N VAL A 100 -18.67 6.19 -1.78
CA VAL A 100 -18.17 7.50 -1.31
C VAL A 100 -17.58 7.39 0.09
N ALA A 101 -18.20 6.65 1.00
CA ALA A 101 -17.66 6.42 2.34
C ALA A 101 -16.31 5.66 2.29
N PHE A 102 -16.20 4.69 1.38
CA PHE A 102 -14.95 3.98 1.10
C PHE A 102 -13.87 4.91 0.52
N ASP A 103 -14.22 5.83 -0.37
CA ASP A 103 -13.30 6.82 -0.93
C ASP A 103 -12.76 7.77 0.16
N MET A 104 -13.62 8.19 1.10
CA MET A 104 -13.20 8.97 2.27
C MET A 104 -12.24 8.20 3.18
N LEU A 105 -12.50 6.91 3.39
CA LEU A 105 -11.59 6.03 4.13
C LEU A 105 -10.24 5.89 3.39
N THR A 106 -10.27 5.72 2.07
CA THR A 106 -9.07 5.63 1.22
C THR A 106 -8.23 6.91 1.34
N ILE A 107 -8.84 8.10 1.28
CA ILE A 107 -8.13 9.37 1.48
C ILE A 107 -7.44 9.40 2.86
N LEU A 108 -8.13 8.97 3.92
CA LEU A 108 -7.56 8.93 5.26
C LEU A 108 -6.32 8.02 5.29
N MET A 109 -6.41 6.86 4.65
CA MET A 109 -5.31 5.89 4.58
C MET A 109 -4.14 6.38 3.72
N VAL A 110 -4.39 7.10 2.63
CA VAL A 110 -3.37 7.81 1.85
C VAL A 110 -2.62 8.84 2.72
N LEU A 111 -3.36 9.62 3.51
CA LEU A 111 -2.76 10.61 4.42
C LEU A 111 -1.95 9.93 5.54
N ALA A 112 -2.45 8.81 6.08
CA ALA A 112 -1.75 8.02 7.08
C ALA A 112 -0.45 7.44 6.54
N MET A 113 -0.47 6.88 5.33
CA MET A 113 0.71 6.36 4.65
C MET A 113 1.72 7.46 4.31
N SER A 114 1.25 8.61 3.80
CA SER A 114 2.11 9.76 3.52
C SER A 114 2.86 10.22 4.78
N ARG A 115 2.16 10.28 5.92
CA ARG A 115 2.77 10.58 7.22
C ARG A 115 3.73 9.49 7.67
N ALA A 116 3.40 8.22 7.46
CA ALA A 116 4.25 7.08 7.78
C ALA A 116 5.59 7.14 7.03
N LEU A 117 5.56 7.51 5.75
CA LEU A 117 6.74 7.65 4.91
C LEU A 117 7.64 8.82 5.32
N ILE A 118 7.07 9.91 5.85
CA ILE A 118 7.84 11.08 6.31
C ILE A 118 8.45 10.82 7.69
N ARG A 119 7.71 10.16 8.59
CA ARG A 119 8.13 9.92 9.99
C ARG A 119 8.74 8.55 10.25
N PHE A 120 8.94 7.73 9.21
CA PHE A 120 9.43 6.34 9.34
C PHE A 120 8.64 5.52 10.38
N ASN A 121 7.32 5.71 10.41
CA ASN A 121 6.45 5.07 11.40
C ASN A 121 5.95 3.70 10.89
N LYS A 122 6.51 2.63 11.47
CA LYS A 122 6.15 1.24 11.13
C LYS A 122 4.71 0.86 11.47
N GLU A 123 4.10 1.46 12.50
CA GLU A 123 2.72 1.11 12.91
C GLU A 123 1.70 1.63 11.90
N LEU A 124 1.88 2.87 11.41
CA LEU A 124 1.03 3.43 10.36
C LEU A 124 1.20 2.68 9.04
N MET A 125 2.42 2.23 8.72
CA MET A 125 2.66 1.40 7.54
C MET A 125 1.97 0.03 7.66
N ARG A 126 2.00 -0.60 8.84
CA ARG A 126 1.28 -1.85 9.10
C ARG A 126 -0.24 -1.67 8.99
N LEU A 127 -0.76 -0.55 9.49
CA LEU A 127 -2.18 -0.22 9.36
C LEU A 127 -2.60 -0.10 7.88
N HIS A 128 -1.80 0.60 7.07
CA HIS A 128 -2.06 0.71 5.62
C HIS A 128 -1.99 -0.65 4.93
N TRP A 129 -1.02 -1.49 5.30
CA TRP A 129 -0.93 -2.86 4.77
C TRP A 129 -2.19 -3.70 5.03
N TYR A 130 -2.80 -3.60 6.22
CA TYR A 130 -4.09 -4.26 6.48
C TYR A 130 -5.24 -3.66 5.66
N PHE A 131 -5.21 -2.34 5.46
CA PHE A 131 -6.18 -1.66 4.62
C PHE A 131 -6.10 -2.11 3.16
N ASP A 132 -4.92 -2.41 2.62
CA ASP A 132 -4.78 -2.92 1.25
C ASP A 132 -5.56 -4.24 1.03
N PHE A 133 -5.54 -5.15 2.01
CA PHE A 133 -6.35 -6.38 1.95
C PHE A 133 -7.85 -6.08 2.02
N PHE A 134 -8.26 -5.16 2.90
CA PHE A 134 -9.66 -4.73 2.98
C PHE A 134 -10.13 -4.08 1.69
N SER A 135 -9.31 -3.19 1.12
CA SER A 135 -9.52 -2.51 -0.16
C SER A 135 -9.66 -3.51 -1.31
N LEU A 136 -8.79 -4.52 -1.37
CA LEU A 136 -8.88 -5.60 -2.36
C LEU A 136 -10.21 -6.35 -2.25
N GLY A 137 -10.62 -6.74 -1.04
CA GLY A 137 -11.90 -7.41 -0.80
C GLY A 137 -13.10 -6.55 -1.20
N PHE A 138 -13.08 -5.26 -0.84
CA PHE A 138 -14.12 -4.31 -1.22
C PHE A 138 -14.24 -4.15 -2.74
N ASN A 139 -13.11 -3.96 -3.45
CA ASN A 139 -13.11 -3.79 -4.89
C ASN A 139 -13.55 -5.06 -5.63
N LEU A 140 -13.14 -6.25 -5.17
CA LEU A 140 -13.64 -7.52 -5.70
C LEU A 140 -15.15 -7.65 -5.56
N PHE A 141 -15.68 -7.35 -4.38
CA PHE A 141 -17.11 -7.34 -4.13
C PHE A 141 -17.81 -6.31 -5.04
N ALA A 142 -17.30 -5.09 -5.12
CA ALA A 142 -17.88 -4.01 -5.91
C ALA A 142 -17.91 -4.35 -7.41
N VAL A 143 -16.81 -4.83 -8.00
CA VAL A 143 -16.79 -5.27 -9.42
C VAL A 143 -17.85 -6.34 -9.65
N PHE A 144 -17.90 -7.37 -8.79
CA PHE A 144 -18.79 -8.50 -8.97
C PHE A 144 -20.26 -8.08 -8.88
N THR A 145 -20.65 -7.41 -7.79
CA THR A 145 -22.04 -6.99 -7.57
C THR A 145 -22.50 -5.99 -8.61
N TYR A 146 -21.64 -5.04 -8.99
CA TYR A 146 -22.01 -3.99 -9.93
C TYR A 146 -22.11 -4.52 -11.36
N THR A 147 -21.20 -5.41 -11.78
CA THR A 147 -21.25 -6.07 -13.10
C THR A 147 -22.48 -6.96 -13.26
N ILE A 148 -22.80 -7.77 -12.24
CA ILE A 148 -24.01 -8.60 -12.25
C ILE A 148 -25.26 -7.71 -12.24
N GLY A 149 -25.28 -6.67 -11.41
CA GLY A 149 -26.38 -5.71 -11.34
C GLY A 149 -26.71 -5.07 -12.68
N LEU A 150 -25.68 -4.69 -13.45
CA LEU A 150 -25.83 -4.10 -14.78
C LEU A 150 -26.19 -5.12 -15.88
N SER A 151 -25.89 -6.39 -15.67
CA SER A 151 -26.15 -7.47 -16.65
C SER A 151 -27.58 -8.01 -16.57
N VAL A 152 -28.27 -7.81 -15.45
CA VAL A 152 -29.69 -8.19 -15.28
C VAL A 152 -30.59 -7.10 -15.88
N PRO A 153 -31.70 -7.46 -16.57
CA PRO A 153 -32.66 -6.48 -17.07
C PRO A 153 -33.20 -5.58 -15.97
N GLY A 154 -33.14 -4.25 -16.17
CA GLY A 154 -33.65 -3.30 -15.21
C GLY A 154 -33.50 -1.84 -15.64
N ALA A 155 -33.70 -0.93 -14.70
CA ALA A 155 -33.72 0.51 -14.94
C ALA A 155 -32.35 1.10 -15.30
N GLN A 156 -31.26 0.39 -14.99
CA GLN A 156 -29.89 0.80 -15.27
C GLN A 156 -29.23 -0.21 -16.21
N SER A 157 -28.55 0.29 -17.23
CA SER A 157 -27.84 -0.52 -18.23
C SER A 157 -26.38 -0.10 -18.35
N TRP A 158 -25.64 -0.79 -19.23
CA TRP A 158 -24.27 -0.45 -19.61
C TRP A 158 -24.21 0.91 -20.31
N SER A 159 -23.98 1.95 -19.52
CA SER A 159 -23.69 3.31 -19.98
C SER A 159 -22.20 3.60 -19.87
N VAL A 160 -21.70 4.63 -20.56
CA VAL A 160 -20.28 5.02 -20.49
C VAL A 160 -19.83 5.26 -19.04
N VAL A 161 -20.64 5.95 -18.23
CA VAL A 161 -20.33 6.22 -16.82
C VAL A 161 -20.25 4.92 -16.01
N ASN A 162 -21.23 4.03 -16.18
CA ASN A 162 -21.27 2.76 -15.45
C ASN A 162 -20.11 1.84 -15.88
N THR A 163 -19.74 1.84 -17.16
CA THR A 163 -18.60 1.08 -17.68
C THR A 163 -17.28 1.60 -17.12
N ILE A 164 -17.08 2.92 -17.08
CA ILE A 164 -15.86 3.50 -16.48
C ILE A 164 -15.80 3.16 -14.99
N LEU A 165 -16.92 3.20 -14.26
CA LEU A 165 -16.94 2.84 -12.84
C LEU A 165 -16.54 1.37 -12.60
N VAL A 166 -17.04 0.44 -13.42
CA VAL A 166 -16.61 -0.98 -13.40
C VAL A 166 -15.11 -1.09 -13.67
N LEU A 167 -14.59 -0.36 -14.65
CA LEU A 167 -13.17 -0.36 -14.98
C LEU A 167 -12.31 0.21 -13.84
N CYS A 168 -12.78 1.24 -13.13
CA CYS A 168 -12.09 1.76 -11.94
C CYS A 168 -11.96 0.67 -10.87
N PHE A 169 -13.06 -0.02 -10.52
CA PHE A 169 -13.01 -1.10 -9.53
C PHE A 169 -12.14 -2.27 -9.99
N ALA A 170 -12.20 -2.62 -11.29
CA ALA A 170 -11.41 -3.71 -11.85
C ALA A 170 -9.91 -3.39 -11.91
N ALA A 171 -9.55 -2.16 -12.29
CA ALA A 171 -8.16 -1.70 -12.33
C ALA A 171 -7.52 -1.62 -10.94
N GLN A 172 -8.34 -1.38 -9.91
CA GLN A 172 -7.87 -1.33 -8.53
C GLN A 172 -7.38 -2.70 -8.03
N ILE A 173 -7.89 -3.82 -8.56
CA ILE A 173 -7.50 -5.18 -8.14
C ILE A 173 -5.99 -5.45 -8.37
N PRO A 174 -5.44 -5.35 -9.60
CA PRO A 174 -4.01 -5.57 -9.82
C PRO A 174 -3.14 -4.54 -9.08
N ILE A 175 -3.59 -3.28 -8.99
CA ILE A 175 -2.88 -2.23 -8.25
C ILE A 175 -2.77 -2.59 -6.77
N GLN A 176 -3.85 -3.06 -6.15
CA GLN A 176 -3.87 -3.46 -4.74
C GLN A 176 -3.04 -4.71 -4.47
N LEU A 177 -3.09 -5.72 -5.35
CA LEU A 177 -2.21 -6.89 -5.24
C LEU A 177 -0.73 -6.49 -5.27
N TRP A 178 -0.37 -5.57 -6.14
CA TRP A 178 0.97 -5.01 -6.18
C TRP A 178 1.28 -4.18 -4.92
N ALA A 179 0.36 -3.32 -4.48
CA ALA A 179 0.51 -2.47 -3.30
C ALA A 179 0.83 -3.28 -2.05
N ILE A 180 0.11 -4.39 -1.81
CA ILE A 180 0.35 -5.32 -0.69
C ILE A 180 1.83 -5.74 -0.62
N THR A 181 2.44 -6.06 -1.77
CA THR A 181 3.86 -6.50 -1.81
C THR A 181 4.84 -5.37 -1.52
N VAL A 182 4.58 -4.17 -2.04
CA VAL A 182 5.43 -2.99 -1.86
C VAL A 182 5.34 -2.46 -0.43
N VAL A 183 4.13 -2.36 0.11
CA VAL A 183 3.86 -1.89 1.48
C VAL A 183 4.45 -2.86 2.49
N LYS A 184 4.34 -4.18 2.26
CA LYS A 184 5.04 -5.20 3.08
C LYS A 184 6.55 -4.97 3.10
N SER A 185 7.15 -4.75 1.92
CA SER A 185 8.59 -4.50 1.80
C SER A 185 9.00 -3.21 2.51
N CYS A 186 8.17 -2.16 2.43
CA CYS A 186 8.38 -0.91 3.16
C CYS A 186 8.29 -1.07 4.66
N TYR A 187 7.30 -1.82 5.14
CA TYR A 187 7.15 -2.15 6.54
C TYR A 187 8.38 -2.90 7.09
N ASP A 188 8.84 -3.94 6.38
CA ASP A 188 10.01 -4.73 6.80
C ASP A 188 11.28 -3.87 6.81
N PHE A 189 11.43 -2.97 5.85
CA PHE A 189 12.50 -1.97 5.84
C PHE A 189 12.45 -1.03 7.05
N PHE A 190 11.26 -0.53 7.43
CA PHE A 190 11.13 0.30 8.63
C PHE A 190 11.45 -0.47 9.91
N VAL A 191 11.04 -1.73 10.02
CA VAL A 191 11.38 -2.58 11.18
C VAL A 191 12.91 -2.71 11.33
N LEU A 192 13.62 -3.00 10.23
CA LEU A 192 15.09 -3.09 10.24
C LEU A 192 15.74 -1.77 10.65
N LEU A 193 15.26 -0.65 10.12
CA LEU A 193 15.78 0.68 10.45
C LEU A 193 15.64 0.99 11.95
N HIS A 194 14.49 0.67 12.56
CA HIS A 194 14.28 0.82 14.00
C HIS A 194 15.21 -0.07 14.83
N VAL A 195 15.50 -1.29 14.39
CA VAL A 195 16.45 -2.18 15.07
C VAL A 195 17.88 -1.62 14.99
N PHE A 196 18.31 -1.12 13.83
CA PHE A 196 19.65 -0.54 13.70
C PHE A 196 19.84 0.71 14.58
N ILE A 197 18.82 1.56 14.69
CA ILE A 197 18.84 2.71 15.60
C ILE A 197 18.99 2.22 17.04
N ALA A 198 18.17 1.25 17.46
CA ALA A 198 18.22 0.72 18.82
C ALA A 198 19.58 0.08 19.17
N MET A 199 20.24 -0.58 18.20
CA MET A 199 21.59 -1.13 18.41
C MET A 199 22.70 -0.07 18.41
N ALA A 200 22.49 1.07 17.75
CA ALA A 200 23.46 2.16 17.75
C ALA A 200 23.37 3.02 19.02
N GLU A 201 22.18 3.07 19.63
CA GLU A 201 21.93 3.78 20.90
C GLU A 201 22.30 2.95 22.15
N ALA A 202 22.48 1.63 22.01
CA ALA A 202 22.83 0.69 23.08
C ALA A 202 24.35 0.49 23.24
#